data_AF-A0A6N9H2Z9-F1
#
_entry.id   AF-A0A6N9H2Z9-F1
#
_cell.length_a   1.000
_cell.length_b   1.000
_cell.length_c   1.000
_cell.angle_alpha   90.00
_cell.angle_beta   90.00
_cell.angle_gamma   90.00
#
_symmetry.space_group_name_H-M   'P 1'
#
loop_
_entity.id
_entity.type
_entity.pdbx_description
1 polymer ?
#
loop_
_entity_poly.entity_id
_entity_poly.type
_entity_poly.pdbx_seq_one_letter_code
_entity_poly.pdbx_strand_id
1 'polypeptide(L)'
;MIRSARRRNGFVLAEVIVAGMLLLLVVQVAWWTTAAQSLVATRIVTGARMLDETRLIHQVLSAEVRHGEAGGDWTIDAGDLALRAFRGIGFNCRTQPANGWGVAVAGYRSPDSDKDSVLVLDDGAWRPAALVRRTRNAGLDCQRLAGFSTEMWVLDPPPSRPVVALYFERGAYRLASDAFRYRRGLGGWQPLTGTGIEADSSILVAAGEQGLEIRLRWEDRSAMHPSFGWKVWTRR
;
A
#
# COMPACT_ATOMS: atom_id res chain seq x y z
N MET A 1 41.73 35.39 76.24
CA MET A 1 41.11 34.23 75.55
C MET A 1 39.65 34.13 75.98
N ILE A 2 38.70 34.58 75.15
CA ILE A 2 37.27 34.42 75.41
C ILE A 2 36.70 33.66 74.21
N ARG A 3 36.41 32.37 74.41
CA ARG A 3 35.69 31.54 73.44
C ARG A 3 34.20 31.87 73.54
N SER A 4 33.67 32.60 72.56
CA SER A 4 32.23 32.81 72.42
C SER A 4 31.57 31.50 72.00
N ALA A 5 30.86 30.86 72.93
CA ALA A 5 29.97 29.74 72.65
C ALA A 5 28.76 30.26 71.88
N ARG A 6 28.82 30.20 70.54
CA ARG A 6 27.70 30.56 69.66
C ARG A 6 26.59 29.50 69.84
N ARG A 7 25.53 29.84 70.59
CA ARG A 7 24.28 29.07 70.61
C ARG A 7 23.71 29.04 69.20
N ARG A 8 23.99 27.96 68.47
CA ARG A 8 23.26 27.56 67.25
C ARG A 8 22.24 26.54 67.71
N ASN A 9 20.97 26.90 67.85
CA ASN A 9 19.85 25.95 67.99
C ASN A 9 18.53 26.72 67.88
N GLY A 10 17.76 26.44 66.82
CA GLY A 10 16.40 26.98 66.67
C GLY A 10 15.72 26.74 65.32
N PHE A 11 16.46 26.64 64.21
CA PHE A 11 15.85 26.63 62.86
C PHE A 11 15.92 25.30 62.08
N VAL A 12 16.58 24.26 62.62
CA VAL A 12 16.87 23.03 61.86
C VAL A 12 15.61 22.25 61.45
N LEU A 13 14.60 22.18 62.32
CA LEU A 13 13.37 21.45 62.00
C LEU A 13 12.53 22.15 60.92
N ALA A 14 12.35 23.46 61.04
CA ALA A 14 11.61 24.26 60.07
C ALA A 14 12.29 24.22 58.69
N GLU A 15 13.62 24.30 58.66
CA GLU A 15 14.42 24.19 57.43
C GLU A 15 14.25 22.82 56.75
N VAL A 16 14.29 21.72 57.52
CA VAL A 16 14.07 20.37 56.99
C VAL A 16 12.66 20.21 56.43
N ILE A 17 11.63 20.75 57.10
CA ILE A 17 10.25 20.70 56.60
C ILE A 17 10.12 21.47 55.29
N VAL A 18 10.67 22.68 55.22
CA VAL A 18 10.65 23.50 54.00
C VAL A 18 11.39 22.81 52.86
N ALA A 19 12.59 22.27 53.12
CA ALA A 19 13.36 21.52 52.13
C ALA A 19 12.60 20.27 51.63
N GLY A 20 11.94 19.54 52.54
CA GLY A 20 11.12 18.39 52.20
C GLY A 20 9.92 18.75 51.32
N MET A 21 9.20 19.83 51.65
CA MET A 21 8.08 20.33 50.84
C MET A 21 8.54 20.78 49.45
N LEU A 22 9.69 21.47 49.35
CA LEU A 22 10.27 21.87 48.06
C LEU A 22 10.69 20.65 47.24
N LEU A 23 11.30 19.64 47.85
CA LEU A 23 11.66 18.40 47.16
C LEU A 23 10.42 17.68 46.62
N LEU A 24 9.36 17.55 47.42
CA LEU A 24 8.09 16.94 46.97
C LEU A 24 7.46 17.71 45.81
N LEU A 25 7.48 19.05 45.88
CA LEU A 25 6.99 19.89 44.78
C LEU A 25 7.79 19.66 43.50
N VAL A 26 9.12 19.59 43.59
CA VAL A 26 10.00 19.31 42.43
C VAL A 26 9.70 17.93 41.85
N VAL A 27 9.55 16.90 42.69
CA VAL A 27 9.20 15.54 42.24
C VAL A 27 7.83 15.51 41.57
N GLN A 28 6.84 16.20 42.14
CA GLN A 28 5.50 16.28 41.55
C GLN A 28 5.53 16.98 40.19
N VAL A 29 6.25 18.10 40.06
CA VAL A 29 6.42 18.80 38.78
C VAL A 29 7.12 17.89 37.77
N ALA A 30 8.19 17.19 38.15
CA ALA A 30 8.90 16.26 37.27
C ALA A 30 8.02 15.08 36.80
N TRP A 31 7.15 14.58 37.67
CA TRP A 31 6.18 13.55 37.31
C TRP A 31 5.16 14.06 36.29
N TRP A 32 4.59 15.24 36.54
CA TRP A 32 3.61 15.87 35.66
C TRP A 32 4.19 16.18 34.28
N THR A 33 5.41 16.71 34.22
CA THR A 33 6.07 17.00 32.95
C THR A 33 6.35 15.73 32.16
N THR A 34 6.81 14.67 32.83
CA THR A 34 7.03 13.36 32.20
C THR A 34 5.72 12.78 31.66
N ALA A 35 4.64 12.80 32.45
CA ALA A 35 3.32 12.33 32.03
C ALA A 35 2.78 13.13 30.82
N ALA A 36 2.91 14.46 30.86
CA ALA A 36 2.52 15.31 29.75
C ALA A 36 3.36 15.03 28.48
N GLN A 37 4.67 14.83 28.63
CA GLN A 37 5.56 14.46 27.52
C GLN A 37 5.19 13.11 26.92
N SER A 38 4.87 12.09 27.74
CA SER A 38 4.43 10.80 27.24
C SER A 38 3.14 10.90 26.42
N LEU A 39 2.15 11.66 26.91
CA LEU A 39 0.89 11.89 26.18
C LEU A 39 1.13 12.60 24.85
N VAL A 40 1.94 13.65 24.83
CA VAL A 40 2.30 14.39 23.61
C VAL A 40 3.07 13.49 22.64
N ALA A 41 4.05 12.72 23.14
CA ALA A 41 4.82 11.80 22.32
C ALA A 41 3.94 10.73 21.66
N THR A 42 3.00 10.12 22.40
CA THR A 42 2.05 9.16 21.83
C THR A 42 1.18 9.81 20.75
N ARG A 43 0.67 11.03 20.98
CA ARG A 43 -0.11 11.76 19.96
C ARG A 43 0.69 12.04 18.69
N ILE A 44 1.94 12.47 18.83
CA ILE A 44 2.83 12.72 17.67
C ILE A 44 3.08 11.42 16.90
N VAL A 45 3.38 10.32 17.59
CA VAL A 45 3.63 9.02 16.94
C VAL A 45 2.38 8.51 16.20
N THR A 46 1.21 8.59 16.83
CA THR A 46 -0.06 8.19 16.20
C THR A 46 -0.38 9.06 14.98
N GLY A 47 -0.24 10.38 15.10
CA GLY A 47 -0.47 11.31 13.99
C GLY A 47 0.51 11.09 12.82
N ALA A 48 1.80 10.84 13.12
CA ALA A 48 2.80 10.51 12.11
C ALA A 48 2.44 9.22 11.36
N ARG A 49 2.03 8.18 12.09
CA ARG A 49 1.57 6.92 11.50
C ARG A 49 0.37 7.11 10.56
N MET A 50 -0.65 7.87 10.99
CA MET A 50 -1.83 8.15 10.15
C MET A 50 -1.45 8.87 8.85
N LEU A 51 -0.53 9.83 8.92
CA LEU A 51 -0.03 10.55 7.73
C LEU A 51 0.75 9.62 6.80
N ASP A 52 1.61 8.76 7.34
CA ASP A 52 2.40 7.82 6.54
C ASP A 52 1.52 6.75 5.89
N GLU A 53 0.52 6.23 6.60
CA GLU A 53 -0.45 5.29 6.03
C GLU A 53 -1.32 5.96 4.96
N THR A 54 -1.74 7.22 5.17
CA THR A 54 -2.45 8.00 4.14
C THR A 54 -1.59 8.22 2.89
N ARG A 55 -0.30 8.56 3.06
CA ARG A 55 0.67 8.69 1.96
C ARG A 55 0.88 7.38 1.22
N LEU A 56 0.98 6.26 1.95
CA LEU A 56 1.10 4.93 1.36
C LEU A 56 -0.11 4.61 0.49
N ILE A 57 -1.33 4.80 1.01
CA ILE A 57 -2.58 4.56 0.26
C ILE A 57 -2.60 5.43 -1.00
N HIS A 58 -2.31 6.72 -0.86
CA HIS A 58 -2.23 7.66 -1.99
C HIS A 58 -1.21 7.19 -3.04
N GLN A 59 0.00 6.83 -2.62
CA GLN A 59 1.07 6.42 -3.52
C GLN A 59 0.75 5.11 -4.25
N VAL A 60 0.25 4.11 -3.54
CA VAL A 60 -0.14 2.82 -4.12
C VAL A 60 -1.27 3.01 -5.13
N LEU A 61 -2.37 3.65 -4.73
CA LEU A 61 -3.51 3.84 -5.62
C LEU A 61 -3.16 4.74 -6.81
N SER A 62 -2.34 5.78 -6.60
CA SER A 62 -1.85 6.62 -7.70
C SER A 62 -0.96 5.85 -8.67
N ALA A 63 -0.09 4.97 -8.19
CA ALA A 63 0.78 4.19 -9.06
C ALA A 63 0.01 3.19 -9.92
N GLU A 64 -0.99 2.53 -9.31
CA GLU A 64 -1.81 1.51 -9.95
C GLU A 64 -2.79 2.11 -10.96
N VAL A 65 -3.53 3.16 -10.59
CA VAL A 65 -4.57 3.75 -11.43
C VAL A 65 -3.99 4.61 -12.56
N ARG A 66 -2.86 5.30 -12.34
CA ARG A 66 -2.31 6.26 -13.32
C ARG A 66 -2.06 5.66 -14.70
N HIS A 67 -1.75 4.37 -14.78
CA HIS A 67 -1.39 3.69 -16.02
C HIS A 67 -2.52 2.85 -16.62
N GLY A 68 -3.65 2.69 -15.91
CA GLY A 68 -4.74 1.82 -16.34
C GLY A 68 -5.97 2.60 -16.81
N GLU A 69 -6.71 2.05 -17.74
CA GLU A 69 -7.99 2.60 -18.21
C GLU A 69 -9.15 2.21 -17.28
N ALA A 70 -9.99 3.17 -16.91
CA ALA A 70 -11.20 2.94 -16.14
C ALA A 70 -12.17 2.04 -16.93
N GLY A 71 -12.67 0.96 -16.32
CA GLY A 71 -13.52 -0.03 -16.96
C GLY A 71 -12.77 -1.16 -17.67
N GLY A 72 -11.52 -0.93 -18.09
CA GLY A 72 -10.67 -1.93 -18.74
C GLY A 72 -9.68 -2.59 -17.77
N ASP A 73 -8.82 -1.77 -17.17
CA ASP A 73 -7.74 -2.23 -16.29
C ASP A 73 -8.11 -2.17 -14.82
N TRP A 74 -9.05 -1.30 -14.45
CA TRP A 74 -9.58 -1.22 -13.11
C TRP A 74 -11.07 -0.89 -13.10
N THR A 75 -11.76 -1.41 -12.09
CA THR A 75 -13.20 -1.21 -11.87
C THR A 75 -13.45 -1.07 -10.38
N ILE A 76 -14.53 -0.39 -10.00
CA ILE A 76 -14.99 -0.34 -8.62
C ILE A 76 -16.30 -1.12 -8.51
N ASP A 77 -16.32 -2.12 -7.64
CA ASP A 77 -17.51 -2.92 -7.34
C ASP A 77 -17.71 -3.00 -5.83
N ALA A 78 -18.89 -2.59 -5.35
CA ALA A 78 -19.23 -2.56 -3.92
C ALA A 78 -18.17 -1.90 -3.00
N GLY A 79 -17.44 -0.89 -3.52
CA GLY A 79 -16.36 -0.21 -2.78
C GLY A 79 -14.97 -0.85 -2.91
N ASP A 80 -14.87 -1.98 -3.61
CA ASP A 80 -13.60 -2.63 -3.94
C ASP A 80 -13.07 -2.10 -5.25
N LEU A 81 -11.83 -1.63 -5.22
CA LEU A 81 -11.09 -1.32 -6.44
C LEU A 81 -10.45 -2.61 -6.95
N ALA A 82 -11.06 -3.25 -7.94
CA ALA A 82 -10.42 -4.32 -8.70
C ALA A 82 -9.47 -3.72 -9.75
N LEU A 83 -8.26 -4.27 -9.86
CA LEU A 83 -7.21 -3.76 -10.74
C LEU A 83 -6.40 -4.87 -11.42
N ARG A 84 -5.73 -4.46 -12.49
CA ARG A 84 -4.70 -5.20 -13.21
C ARG A 84 -3.37 -4.46 -13.05
N ALA A 85 -2.52 -4.93 -12.15
CA ALA A 85 -1.20 -4.33 -11.95
C ALA A 85 -0.23 -4.88 -13.00
N PHE A 86 0.38 -4.03 -13.82
CA PHE A 86 1.35 -4.46 -14.84
C PHE A 86 2.54 -5.19 -14.19
N ARG A 87 2.94 -6.34 -14.76
CA ARG A 87 4.05 -7.17 -14.23
C ARG A 87 5.16 -7.43 -15.24
N GLY A 88 4.85 -7.36 -16.53
CA GLY A 88 5.86 -7.50 -17.57
C GLY A 88 5.28 -7.66 -18.96
N ILE A 89 6.18 -7.94 -19.89
CA ILE A 89 5.94 -8.03 -21.33
C ILE A 89 6.39 -9.39 -21.86
N GLY A 90 5.69 -9.86 -22.89
CA GLY A 90 6.02 -11.04 -23.66
C GLY A 90 6.09 -10.69 -25.14
N PHE A 91 7.15 -11.13 -25.83
CA PHE A 91 7.29 -10.99 -27.27
C PHE A 91 7.14 -12.33 -27.98
N ASN A 92 6.46 -12.33 -29.12
CA ASN A 92 6.30 -13.53 -29.94
C ASN A 92 7.67 -14.04 -30.42
N CYS A 93 7.93 -15.33 -30.20
CA CYS A 93 9.07 -16.04 -30.78
C CYS A 93 8.68 -16.57 -32.16
N ARG A 94 9.59 -16.56 -33.14
CA ARG A 94 9.24 -16.93 -34.53
C ARG A 94 8.80 -18.39 -34.62
N THR A 95 9.35 -19.26 -33.77
CA THR A 95 8.95 -20.66 -33.68
C THR A 95 7.69 -20.79 -32.84
N GLN A 96 6.54 -21.05 -33.48
CA GLN A 96 5.29 -21.38 -32.79
C GLN A 96 5.13 -22.89 -32.61
N PRO A 97 5.03 -23.39 -31.37
CA PRO A 97 4.62 -24.76 -31.08
C PRO A 97 3.19 -25.02 -31.56
N ALA A 98 2.86 -26.26 -31.91
CA ALA A 98 1.51 -26.62 -32.37
C ALA A 98 0.39 -26.34 -31.34
N ASN A 99 0.72 -26.26 -30.05
CA ASN A 99 -0.24 -26.20 -28.93
C ASN A 99 -0.06 -24.96 -28.04
N GLY A 100 0.48 -23.87 -28.58
CA GLY A 100 0.61 -22.63 -27.80
C GLY A 100 1.43 -21.56 -28.50
N TRP A 101 1.47 -20.41 -27.85
CA TRP A 101 2.24 -19.26 -28.30
C TRP A 101 3.61 -19.28 -27.63
N GLY A 102 4.69 -19.32 -28.42
CA GLY A 102 6.06 -19.20 -27.91
C GLY A 102 6.39 -17.75 -27.58
N VAL A 103 6.81 -17.48 -26.35
CA VAL A 103 6.97 -16.11 -25.84
C VAL A 103 8.31 -15.95 -25.13
N ALA A 104 9.03 -14.86 -25.44
CA ALA A 104 10.14 -14.37 -24.66
C ALA A 104 9.60 -13.36 -23.64
N VAL A 105 9.67 -13.70 -22.36
CA VAL A 105 9.05 -12.96 -21.27
C VAL A 105 10.10 -12.22 -20.46
N ALA A 106 9.88 -10.92 -20.24
CA ALA A 106 10.64 -10.10 -19.30
C ALA A 106 9.70 -9.38 -18.35
N GLY A 107 10.06 -9.36 -17.07
CA GLY A 107 9.27 -8.71 -16.03
C GLY A 107 9.83 -8.95 -14.64
N TYR A 108 9.15 -8.42 -13.64
CA TYR A 108 9.59 -8.51 -12.24
C TYR A 108 9.51 -9.95 -11.68
N ARG A 109 8.59 -10.75 -12.22
CA ARG A 109 8.42 -12.16 -11.87
C ARG A 109 7.91 -12.97 -13.05
N SER A 110 8.05 -14.28 -12.97
CA SER A 110 7.35 -15.20 -13.88
C SER A 110 5.82 -14.99 -13.82
N PRO A 111 5.13 -15.00 -14.98
CA PRO A 111 3.67 -15.06 -15.03
C PRO A 111 3.07 -16.21 -14.23
N ASP A 112 1.83 -16.07 -13.78
CA ASP A 112 1.08 -17.06 -13.01
C ASP A 112 -0.35 -17.14 -13.58
N SER A 113 -0.73 -18.29 -14.14
CA SER A 113 -2.02 -18.49 -14.82
C SER A 113 -3.23 -18.26 -13.91
N ASP A 114 -3.09 -18.51 -12.61
CA ASP A 114 -4.21 -18.41 -11.68
C ASP A 114 -4.50 -16.95 -11.31
N LYS A 115 -3.49 -16.08 -11.44
CA LYS A 115 -3.53 -14.70 -10.94
C LYS A 115 -3.48 -13.68 -12.05
N ASP A 116 -2.83 -14.00 -13.16
CA ASP A 116 -2.50 -13.03 -14.18
C ASP A 116 -3.52 -13.01 -15.32
N SER A 117 -3.84 -11.80 -15.78
CA SER A 117 -4.54 -11.55 -17.04
C SER A 117 -3.56 -11.07 -18.08
N VAL A 118 -3.83 -11.35 -19.36
CA VAL A 118 -2.97 -10.96 -20.47
C VAL A 118 -3.73 -10.02 -21.40
N LEU A 119 -3.09 -8.95 -21.84
CA LEU A 119 -3.48 -8.21 -23.03
C LEU A 119 -2.55 -8.61 -24.16
N VAL A 120 -3.11 -9.00 -25.30
CA VAL A 120 -2.34 -9.37 -26.49
C VAL A 120 -2.59 -8.34 -27.58
N LEU A 121 -1.53 -7.86 -28.20
CA LEU A 121 -1.61 -7.08 -29.44
C LEU A 121 -1.77 -8.07 -30.60
N ASP A 122 -3.00 -8.14 -31.12
CA ASP A 122 -3.45 -9.09 -32.12
C ASP A 122 -4.17 -8.37 -33.27
N ASP A 123 -3.70 -8.57 -34.50
CA ASP A 123 -4.18 -7.86 -35.69
C ASP A 123 -4.25 -6.32 -35.53
N GLY A 124 -3.29 -5.74 -34.80
CA GLY A 124 -3.17 -4.30 -34.57
C GLY A 124 -4.06 -3.73 -33.45
N ALA A 125 -4.80 -4.57 -32.73
CA ALA A 125 -5.63 -4.16 -31.60
C ALA A 125 -5.25 -4.91 -30.31
N TRP A 126 -5.36 -4.24 -29.16
CA TRP A 126 -5.22 -4.91 -27.87
C TRP A 126 -6.47 -5.71 -27.54
N ARG A 127 -6.29 -6.98 -27.19
CA ARG A 127 -7.38 -7.89 -26.81
C ARG A 127 -7.07 -8.56 -25.48
N PRO A 128 -8.05 -8.63 -24.56
CA PRO A 128 -7.88 -9.39 -23.33
C PRO A 128 -7.90 -10.89 -23.62
N ALA A 129 -7.03 -11.62 -22.95
CA ALA A 129 -7.01 -13.07 -22.92
C ALA A 129 -6.63 -13.58 -21.52
N ALA A 130 -7.21 -14.71 -21.12
CA ALA A 130 -6.81 -15.42 -19.91
C ALA A 130 -5.52 -16.21 -20.19
N LEU A 131 -4.55 -16.14 -19.28
CA LEU A 131 -3.40 -17.04 -19.31
C LEU A 131 -3.82 -18.39 -18.73
N VAL A 132 -4.25 -19.32 -19.59
CA VAL A 132 -4.76 -20.63 -19.16
C VAL A 132 -3.62 -21.53 -18.67
N ARG A 133 -2.50 -21.53 -19.39
CA ARG A 133 -1.35 -22.37 -19.06
C ARG A 133 -0.05 -21.73 -19.50
N ARG A 134 1.00 -21.99 -18.75
CA ARG A 134 2.38 -21.63 -19.08
C ARG A 134 3.31 -22.82 -18.88
N THR A 135 4.34 -22.94 -19.71
CA THR A 135 5.38 -23.95 -19.55
C THR A 135 6.70 -23.35 -20.00
N ARG A 136 7.78 -23.49 -19.22
CA ARG A 136 9.11 -23.07 -19.68
C ARG A 136 9.49 -23.89 -20.92
N ASN A 137 10.04 -23.24 -21.94
CA ASN A 137 10.43 -23.89 -23.18
C ASN A 137 11.80 -23.39 -23.64
N ALA A 138 12.81 -24.24 -23.50
CA ALA A 138 14.18 -23.94 -23.91
C ALA A 138 14.43 -24.14 -25.43
N GLY A 139 13.45 -24.62 -26.19
CA GLY A 139 13.58 -24.90 -27.62
C GLY A 139 13.14 -23.76 -28.55
N LEU A 140 12.83 -22.57 -28.01
CA LEU A 140 12.39 -21.43 -28.80
C LEU A 140 13.58 -20.63 -29.34
N ASP A 141 13.46 -20.08 -30.54
CA ASP A 141 14.50 -19.30 -31.22
C ASP A 141 14.94 -18.03 -30.43
N CYS A 142 14.03 -17.50 -29.63
CA CYS A 142 14.23 -16.34 -28.77
C CYS A 142 15.00 -16.61 -27.47
N GLN A 143 15.47 -17.84 -27.22
CA GLN A 143 16.16 -18.24 -25.97
C GLN A 143 17.44 -17.43 -25.67
N ARG A 144 18.07 -16.86 -26.70
CA ARG A 144 19.34 -16.15 -26.56
C ARG A 144 19.21 -14.70 -26.09
N LEU A 145 17.99 -14.19 -25.90
CA LEU A 145 17.76 -12.83 -25.45
C LEU A 145 18.10 -12.70 -23.95
N ALA A 146 19.15 -11.96 -23.63
CA ALA A 146 19.56 -11.72 -22.25
C ALA A 146 18.47 -10.99 -21.47
N GLY A 147 18.17 -11.48 -20.26
CA GLY A 147 17.12 -10.93 -19.39
C GLY A 147 15.70 -11.43 -19.68
N PHE A 148 15.54 -12.33 -20.66
CA PHE A 148 14.26 -12.95 -20.98
C PHE A 148 14.23 -14.42 -20.56
N SER A 149 13.06 -14.88 -20.15
CA SER A 149 12.75 -16.29 -20.00
C SER A 149 11.85 -16.75 -21.13
N THR A 150 12.12 -17.91 -21.73
CA THR A 150 11.32 -18.44 -22.81
C THR A 150 10.26 -19.40 -22.29
N GLU A 151 9.02 -19.13 -22.68
CA GLU A 151 7.84 -19.83 -22.21
C GLU A 151 6.91 -20.13 -23.38
N MET A 152 6.07 -21.13 -23.20
CA MET A 152 4.93 -21.43 -24.06
C MET A 152 3.67 -21.07 -23.29
N TRP A 153 2.87 -20.16 -23.84
CA TRP A 153 1.62 -19.70 -23.26
C TRP A 153 0.43 -20.30 -24.02
N VAL A 154 -0.59 -20.71 -23.28
CA VAL A 154 -1.92 -21.03 -23.81
C VAL A 154 -2.86 -19.95 -23.34
N LEU A 155 -3.50 -19.26 -24.29
CA LEU A 155 -4.38 -18.14 -24.04
C LEU A 155 -5.81 -18.47 -24.44
N ASP A 156 -6.78 -17.89 -23.74
CA ASP A 156 -8.20 -17.97 -24.06
C ASP A 156 -8.85 -16.56 -24.07
N PRO A 157 -9.34 -16.07 -25.23
CA PRO A 157 -9.31 -16.73 -26.53
C PRO A 157 -7.88 -16.84 -27.10
N PRO A 158 -7.60 -17.82 -27.98
CA PRO A 158 -6.32 -17.91 -28.67
C PRO A 158 -6.16 -16.74 -29.67
N PRO A 159 -5.02 -16.01 -29.66
CA PRO A 159 -4.80 -14.91 -30.60
C PRO A 159 -4.53 -15.44 -32.03
N SER A 160 -4.96 -14.70 -33.06
CA SER A 160 -4.75 -15.07 -34.46
C SER A 160 -3.30 -14.83 -34.90
N ARG A 161 -2.73 -13.69 -34.55
CA ARG A 161 -1.39 -13.21 -34.91
C ARG A 161 -0.77 -12.38 -33.77
N PRO A 162 -0.45 -13.00 -32.63
CA PRO A 162 0.07 -12.28 -31.49
C PRO A 162 1.45 -11.69 -31.81
N VAL A 163 1.64 -10.40 -31.53
CA VAL A 163 2.95 -9.73 -31.68
C VAL A 163 3.60 -9.53 -30.32
N VAL A 164 2.84 -8.93 -29.40
CA VAL A 164 3.26 -8.55 -28.06
C VAL A 164 2.16 -8.91 -27.08
N ALA A 165 2.52 -9.27 -25.86
CA ALA A 165 1.60 -9.36 -24.75
C ALA A 165 2.10 -8.60 -23.54
N LEU A 166 1.16 -8.05 -22.80
CA LEU A 166 1.38 -7.48 -21.48
C LEU A 166 0.66 -8.40 -20.50
N TYR A 167 1.34 -8.82 -19.43
CA TYR A 167 0.68 -9.59 -18.37
C TYR A 167 0.59 -8.76 -17.10
N PHE A 168 -0.55 -8.90 -16.45
CA PHE A 168 -0.95 -8.10 -15.31
C PHE A 168 -1.37 -9.04 -14.19
N GLU A 169 -1.00 -8.71 -12.97
CA GLU A 169 -1.52 -9.37 -11.78
C GLU A 169 -2.91 -8.83 -11.48
N ARG A 170 -3.89 -9.72 -11.32
CA ARG A 170 -5.22 -9.35 -10.83
C ARG A 170 -5.14 -9.13 -9.33
N GLY A 171 -5.62 -7.97 -8.89
CA GLY A 171 -5.69 -7.61 -7.50
C GLY A 171 -6.97 -6.87 -7.18
N ALA A 172 -7.29 -6.77 -5.89
CA ALA A 172 -8.33 -5.88 -5.41
C ALA A 172 -7.85 -5.13 -4.17
N TYR A 173 -8.14 -3.84 -4.09
CA TYR A 173 -8.00 -3.05 -2.87
C TYR A 173 -9.37 -2.77 -2.27
N ARG A 174 -9.44 -2.76 -0.95
CA ARG A 174 -10.64 -2.41 -0.20
C ARG A 174 -10.27 -1.63 1.06
N LEU A 175 -11.11 -0.67 1.43
CA LEU A 175 -11.14 -0.13 2.78
C LEU A 175 -12.12 -0.97 3.60
N ALA A 176 -11.60 -1.87 4.41
CA ALA A 176 -12.41 -2.71 5.28
C ALA A 176 -11.59 -3.19 6.45
N SER A 177 -12.26 -3.47 7.55
CA SER A 177 -11.58 -4.02 8.72
C SER A 177 -11.51 -3.03 9.85
N ASP A 178 -11.20 -1.75 9.52
CA ASP A 178 -10.19 -0.91 10.19
C ASP A 178 -8.90 -0.64 9.38
N ALA A 179 -8.74 -1.19 8.17
CA ALA A 179 -7.48 -1.12 7.42
C ALA A 179 -7.68 -0.98 5.90
N PHE A 180 -6.63 -0.54 5.21
CA PHE A 180 -6.52 -0.66 3.76
C PHE A 180 -5.94 -2.03 3.44
N ARG A 181 -6.67 -2.81 2.64
CA ARG A 181 -6.35 -4.22 2.38
C ARG A 181 -6.15 -4.47 0.90
N TYR A 182 -5.27 -5.42 0.60
CA TYR A 182 -5.04 -5.94 -0.73
C TYR A 182 -5.37 -7.43 -0.79
N ARG A 183 -6.04 -7.85 -1.85
CA ARG A 183 -6.24 -9.25 -2.20
C ARG A 183 -5.59 -9.52 -3.54
N ARG A 184 -4.70 -10.51 -3.57
CA ARG A 184 -4.06 -10.99 -4.80
C ARG A 184 -4.87 -12.13 -5.40
N GLY A 185 -5.40 -11.94 -6.62
CA GLY A 185 -6.24 -12.92 -7.30
C GLY A 185 -7.40 -13.41 -6.41
N LEU A 186 -7.50 -14.74 -6.25
CA LEU A 186 -8.49 -15.40 -5.38
C LEU A 186 -7.96 -15.66 -3.95
N GLY A 187 -6.83 -15.06 -3.57
CA GLY A 187 -6.24 -15.22 -2.24
C GLY A 187 -7.06 -14.56 -1.12
N GLY A 188 -6.55 -14.65 0.11
CA GLY A 188 -7.09 -13.91 1.24
C GLY A 188 -6.74 -12.41 1.21
N TRP A 189 -7.49 -11.62 1.97
CA TRP A 189 -7.22 -10.19 2.18
C TRP A 189 -6.04 -9.99 3.14
N GLN A 190 -5.05 -9.21 2.73
CA GLN A 190 -3.88 -8.85 3.52
C GLN A 190 -3.93 -7.36 3.87
N PRO A 191 -3.69 -6.96 5.12
CA PRO A 191 -3.61 -5.55 5.49
C PRO A 191 -2.33 -4.93 4.91
N LEU A 192 -2.47 -3.76 4.28
CA LEU A 192 -1.36 -2.92 3.84
C LEU A 192 -1.06 -1.79 4.83
N THR A 193 -2.04 -1.39 5.62
CA THR A 193 -1.91 -0.42 6.70
C THR A 193 -2.20 -1.07 8.05
N GLY A 194 -1.96 -0.33 9.12
CA GLY A 194 -2.50 -0.65 10.43
C GLY A 194 -4.02 -0.62 10.51
N THR A 195 -4.49 -0.90 11.72
CA THR A 195 -5.87 -0.71 12.18
C THR A 195 -6.10 0.77 12.54
N GLY A 196 -7.32 1.27 12.36
CA GLY A 196 -7.72 2.63 12.77
C GLY A 196 -8.40 3.45 11.67
N ILE A 197 -8.64 2.87 10.49
CA ILE A 197 -9.45 3.49 9.43
C ILE A 197 -10.93 3.29 9.75
N GLU A 198 -11.72 4.37 9.78
CA GLU A 198 -13.16 4.29 10.08
C GLU A 198 -13.93 3.58 8.96
N ALA A 199 -15.01 2.89 9.35
CA ALA A 199 -15.84 2.09 8.44
C ALA A 199 -16.57 2.90 7.35
N ASP A 200 -16.70 4.22 7.53
CA ASP A 200 -17.30 5.13 6.55
C ASP A 200 -16.27 5.70 5.55
N SER A 201 -15.00 5.28 5.65
CA SER A 201 -14.01 5.53 4.61
C SER A 201 -14.39 4.79 3.33
N SER A 202 -14.22 5.43 2.17
CA SER A 202 -14.74 4.93 0.90
C SER A 202 -13.80 5.18 -0.28
N ILE A 203 -13.76 4.23 -1.21
CA ILE A 203 -13.17 4.39 -2.53
C ILE A 203 -14.30 4.50 -3.55
N LEU A 204 -14.31 5.56 -4.34
CA LEU A 204 -15.36 5.88 -5.31
C LEU A 204 -14.77 6.21 -6.67
N VAL A 205 -15.53 5.95 -7.74
CA VAL A 205 -15.22 6.53 -9.06
C VAL A 205 -15.58 8.00 -9.00
N ALA A 206 -14.69 8.88 -9.44
CA ALA A 206 -15.02 10.29 -9.57
C ALA A 206 -16.11 10.46 -10.64
N ALA A 207 -17.22 11.12 -10.29
CA ALA A 207 -18.36 11.29 -11.20
C ALA A 207 -17.92 11.91 -12.55
N GLY A 208 -18.13 11.17 -13.64
CA GLY A 208 -17.92 11.66 -15.01
C GLY A 208 -16.51 11.52 -15.61
N GLU A 209 -15.51 10.99 -14.88
CA GLU A 209 -14.11 11.00 -15.33
C GLU A 209 -13.34 9.70 -15.02
N GLN A 210 -12.25 9.49 -15.79
CA GLN A 210 -11.26 8.43 -15.57
C GLN A 210 -10.42 8.72 -14.32
N GLY A 211 -11.06 8.69 -13.16
CA GLY A 211 -10.43 9.01 -11.90
C GLY A 211 -11.09 8.37 -10.70
N LEU A 212 -10.36 8.37 -9.60
CA LEU A 212 -10.72 7.70 -8.37
C LEU A 212 -10.67 8.70 -7.22
N GLU A 213 -11.79 8.85 -6.51
CA GLU A 213 -11.91 9.66 -5.31
C GLU A 213 -11.80 8.75 -4.09
N ILE A 214 -10.83 9.04 -3.21
CA ILE A 214 -10.69 8.35 -1.93
C ILE A 214 -11.07 9.30 -0.82
N ARG A 215 -11.90 8.83 0.10
CA ARG A 215 -12.19 9.48 1.37
C ARG A 215 -11.73 8.56 2.50
N LEU A 216 -10.72 9.00 3.24
CA LEU A 216 -10.25 8.33 4.44
C LEU A 216 -10.70 9.10 5.67
N ARG A 217 -11.15 8.36 6.67
CA ARG A 217 -11.39 8.86 8.01
C ARG A 217 -10.66 7.96 8.99
N TRP A 218 -10.09 8.57 10.02
CA TRP A 218 -9.31 7.86 11.04
C TRP A 218 -10.03 7.92 12.38
N GLU A 219 -10.07 6.79 13.06
CA GLU A 219 -10.56 6.68 14.42
C GLU A 219 -9.52 7.33 15.34
N ASP A 220 -9.68 8.63 15.59
CA ASP A 220 -8.92 9.33 16.62
C ASP A 220 -9.77 9.45 17.89
N ARG A 221 -9.27 8.87 18.99
CA ARG A 221 -9.90 9.01 20.32
C ARG A 221 -9.77 10.42 20.90
N SER A 222 -9.06 11.32 20.22
CA SER A 222 -8.86 12.71 20.62
C SER A 222 -9.71 13.70 19.79
N ALA A 223 -11.03 13.50 19.81
CA ALA A 223 -12.10 14.46 19.50
C ALA A 223 -12.16 15.13 18.11
N MET A 224 -11.13 15.04 17.28
CA MET A 224 -11.11 15.62 15.94
C MET A 224 -10.75 14.53 14.93
N HIS A 225 -11.77 13.96 14.27
CA HIS A 225 -11.60 12.94 13.24
C HIS A 225 -11.00 13.59 11.98
N PRO A 226 -9.73 13.33 11.64
CA PRO A 226 -9.17 13.90 10.43
C PRO A 226 -9.73 13.14 9.22
N SER A 227 -10.44 13.86 8.35
CA SER A 227 -10.89 13.35 7.05
C SER A 227 -9.92 13.80 5.96
N PHE A 228 -9.43 12.86 5.15
CA PHE A 228 -8.60 13.14 3.98
C PHE A 228 -9.34 12.75 2.71
N GLY A 229 -9.45 13.68 1.77
CA GLY A 229 -10.06 13.46 0.47
C GLY A 229 -9.08 13.82 -0.65
N TRP A 230 -8.89 12.93 -1.63
CA TRP A 230 -8.11 13.26 -2.82
C TRP A 230 -8.64 12.53 -4.06
N LYS A 231 -8.21 13.02 -5.23
CA LYS A 231 -8.56 12.48 -6.54
C LYS A 231 -7.30 12.01 -7.26
N VAL A 232 -7.38 10.82 -7.83
CA VAL A 232 -6.35 10.23 -8.69
C VAL A 232 -6.89 10.20 -10.12
N TRP A 233 -6.10 10.64 -11.09
CA TRP A 233 -6.48 10.69 -12.49
C TRP A 233 -5.60 9.78 -13.35
N THR A 234 -6.18 9.16 -14.37
CA THR A 234 -5.41 8.49 -15.43
C THR A 234 -4.78 9.55 -16.35
N ARG A 235 -3.62 9.24 -16.95
CA ARG A 235 -3.11 10.10 -18.04
C ARG A 235 -3.81 9.72 -19.33
N ARG A 236 -4.39 10.71 -20.03
CA ARG A 236 -4.80 10.57 -21.43
C ARG A 236 -3.59 10.66 -22.35
#